data_AF-A0A1S2R0F8-F1
#
_entry.id   AF-A0A1S2R0F8-F1
#
_cell.length_a   1.000
_cell.length_b   1.000
_cell.length_c   1.000
_cell.angle_alpha   90.00
_cell.angle_beta   90.00
_cell.angle_gamma   90.00
#
_symmetry.space_group_name_H-M   'P 1'
#
loop_
_entity.id
_entity.type
_entity.pdbx_description
1 polymer ?
#
loop_
_entity_poly.entity_id
_entity_poly.type
_entity_poly.pdbx_seq_one_letter_code
_entity_poly.pdbx_strand_id
1 'polypeptide(L)'
;METRGRKPSIYPQKEIDDIVYRFTQEEKVAGWIKYSEVYRFAKKLYENEKIKYKLSEDYWRREGRQGKETIDKANKLYETTFINKESKDIDVYIDTEECVNKFFTGKASDKKKLIQALKINEKKARNSNKLSMKIEDLKQGLFNEKEKSKKLEALVEQQQRILFSWYNASLKSEVPLINLVTTGKSRHPMVDLFFETAFTNSIEGYEKFEEYRGITKYNDEINDSNQNVVVPIRKNRLKQITEQYENKK
;
A
#
# COMPACT_ATOMS: atom_id res chain seq x y z
N MET A 1 -37.32 -21.28 -0.19
CA MET A 1 -37.04 -22.64 -0.71
C MET A 1 -36.18 -23.35 0.32
N GLU A 2 -36.78 -24.17 1.19
CA GLU A 2 -36.05 -24.95 2.19
C GLU A 2 -35.50 -26.21 1.52
N THR A 3 -34.20 -26.23 1.26
CA THR A 3 -33.52 -27.42 0.74
C THR A 3 -33.51 -28.50 1.82
N ARG A 4 -34.29 -29.56 1.59
CA ARG A 4 -34.34 -30.82 2.35
C ARG A 4 -32.93 -31.43 2.44
N GLY A 5 -32.19 -31.07 3.47
CA GLY A 5 -30.95 -31.71 3.88
C GLY A 5 -31.13 -32.54 5.16
N ARG A 6 -30.24 -33.52 5.38
CA ARG A 6 -30.18 -34.29 6.64
C ARG A 6 -30.02 -33.31 7.81
N LYS A 7 -30.94 -33.38 8.79
CA LYS A 7 -30.90 -32.56 10.02
C LYS A 7 -29.50 -32.67 10.65
N PRO A 8 -28.97 -31.56 11.18
CA PRO A 8 -27.65 -31.59 11.81
C PRO A 8 -27.61 -32.57 12.97
N SER A 9 -26.62 -33.47 12.95
CA SER A 9 -26.30 -34.26 14.13
C SER A 9 -25.81 -33.31 15.21
N ILE A 10 -26.55 -33.25 16.31
CA ILE A 10 -26.22 -32.44 17.48
C ILE A 10 -25.41 -33.33 18.41
N TYR A 11 -24.23 -32.86 18.81
CA TYR A 11 -23.37 -33.56 19.76
C TYR A 11 -23.27 -32.74 21.06
N PRO A 12 -22.88 -33.36 22.19
CA PRO A 12 -22.68 -32.65 23.45
C PRO A 12 -21.66 -31.51 23.28
N GLN A 13 -22.08 -30.27 23.53
CA GLN A 13 -21.26 -29.08 23.30
C GLN A 13 -19.92 -29.14 24.05
N LYS A 14 -19.94 -29.67 25.28
CA LYS A 14 -18.74 -29.82 26.12
C LYS A 14 -17.65 -30.67 25.48
N GLU A 15 -18.03 -31.73 24.75
CA GLU A 15 -17.04 -32.59 24.09
C GLU A 15 -16.41 -31.89 22.89
N ILE A 16 -17.19 -31.11 22.14
CA ILE A 16 -16.69 -30.33 20.99
C ILE A 16 -15.74 -29.23 21.47
N ASP A 17 -16.11 -28.54 22.54
CA ASP A 17 -15.28 -27.50 23.16
C ASP A 17 -13.95 -28.10 23.68
N ASP A 18 -14.00 -29.29 24.30
CA ASP A 18 -12.80 -30.00 24.78
C ASP A 18 -11.87 -30.42 23.63
N ILE A 19 -12.43 -30.84 22.49
CA ILE A 19 -11.62 -31.16 21.28
C ILE A 19 -10.86 -29.95 20.79
N VAL A 20 -11.55 -28.80 20.65
CA VAL A 20 -10.92 -27.55 20.20
C VAL A 20 -9.89 -27.07 21.23
N TYR A 21 -10.20 -27.17 22.53
CA TYR A 21 -9.26 -26.81 23.58
C TYR A 21 -7.99 -27.68 23.55
N ARG A 22 -8.12 -29.01 23.47
CA ARG A 22 -6.98 -29.93 23.36
C ARG A 22 -6.17 -29.67 22.10
N PHE A 23 -6.82 -29.39 20.98
CA PHE A 23 -6.14 -29.01 19.74
C PHE A 23 -5.24 -27.78 19.95
N THR A 24 -5.74 -26.75 20.64
CA THR A 24 -4.95 -25.54 20.91
C THR A 24 -3.77 -25.77 21.86
N GLN A 25 -3.90 -26.68 22.82
CA GLN A 25 -2.84 -27.00 23.78
C GLN A 25 -1.77 -27.93 23.20
N GLU A 26 -2.18 -28.98 22.47
CA GLU A 26 -1.30 -30.03 21.96
C GLU A 26 -0.55 -29.61 20.70
N GLU A 27 -1.24 -28.99 19.72
CA GLU A 27 -0.60 -28.57 18.47
C GLU A 27 0.05 -27.19 18.55
N LYS A 28 -0.14 -26.44 19.65
CA LYS A 28 0.43 -25.10 19.89
C LYS A 28 0.26 -24.17 18.69
N VAL A 29 -0.90 -24.24 18.02
CA VAL A 29 -1.14 -23.51 16.78
C VAL A 29 -1.13 -22.01 17.07
N ALA A 30 -0.18 -21.31 16.47
CA ALA A 30 -0.10 -19.86 16.53
C ALA A 30 -0.93 -19.27 15.36
N GLY A 31 -2.06 -18.66 15.69
CA GLY A 31 -2.91 -17.96 14.71
C GLY A 31 -4.29 -18.59 14.55
N TRP A 32 -4.89 -18.39 13.37
CA TRP A 32 -6.26 -18.82 13.08
C TRP A 32 -6.37 -20.35 13.00
N ILE A 33 -7.31 -20.90 13.76
CA ILE A 33 -7.64 -22.31 13.73
C ILE A 33 -8.37 -22.62 12.42
N LYS A 34 -7.79 -23.50 11.60
CA LYS A 34 -8.40 -23.99 10.37
C LYS A 34 -9.25 -25.23 10.65
N TYR A 35 -10.44 -25.28 10.07
CA TYR A 35 -11.36 -26.43 10.19
C TYR A 35 -10.71 -27.76 9.76
N SER A 36 -9.83 -27.73 8.75
CA SER A 36 -9.18 -28.93 8.22
C SER A 36 -8.22 -29.57 9.23
N GLU A 37 -7.56 -28.76 10.04
CA GLU A 37 -6.59 -29.20 11.04
C GLU A 37 -7.32 -29.78 12.26
N VAL A 38 -8.37 -29.10 12.72
CA VAL A 38 -9.26 -29.60 13.78
C VAL A 38 -9.91 -30.92 13.38
N TYR A 39 -10.35 -31.06 12.13
CA TYR A 39 -10.89 -32.32 11.62
C TYR A 39 -9.85 -33.45 11.65
N ARG A 40 -8.62 -33.20 11.17
CA ARG A 40 -7.54 -34.20 11.22
C ARG A 40 -7.23 -34.61 12.65
N PHE A 41 -7.21 -33.66 13.58
CA PHE A 41 -6.99 -33.91 15.00
C PHE A 41 -8.12 -34.71 15.63
N ALA A 42 -9.38 -34.31 15.40
CA ALA A 42 -10.56 -35.03 15.87
C ALA A 42 -10.61 -36.46 15.34
N LYS A 43 -10.21 -36.68 14.07
CA LYS A 43 -10.10 -38.00 13.46
C LYS A 43 -9.05 -38.86 14.17
N LYS A 44 -7.86 -38.33 14.46
CA LYS A 44 -6.83 -39.02 15.25
C LYS A 44 -7.31 -39.37 16.66
N LEU A 45 -8.05 -38.47 17.31
CA LEU A 45 -8.59 -38.72 18.65
C LEU A 45 -9.68 -39.81 18.64
N TYR A 46 -10.47 -39.90 17.58
CA TYR A 46 -11.43 -41.00 17.38
C TYR A 46 -10.72 -42.34 17.11
N GLU A 47 -9.68 -42.35 16.27
CA GLU A 47 -8.88 -43.55 15.99
C GLU A 47 -8.14 -44.07 17.23
N ASN A 48 -7.77 -43.17 18.14
CA ASN A 48 -7.17 -43.51 19.44
C ASN A 48 -8.20 -43.78 20.56
N GLU A 49 -9.48 -43.94 20.22
CA GLU A 49 -10.60 -44.19 21.15
C GLU A 49 -10.78 -43.14 22.27
N LYS A 50 -10.17 -41.96 22.12
CA LYS A 50 -10.29 -40.85 23.09
C LYS A 50 -11.60 -40.09 22.97
N ILE A 51 -12.28 -40.22 21.83
CA ILE A 51 -13.62 -39.63 21.57
C ILE A 51 -14.52 -40.73 21.02
N LYS A 52 -15.77 -40.76 21.51
CA LYS A 52 -16.76 -41.78 21.16
C LYS A 52 -17.38 -41.61 19.77
N TYR A 53 -17.31 -40.40 19.20
CA TYR A 53 -18.02 -40.01 18.00
C TYR A 53 -17.08 -39.68 16.84
N LYS A 54 -17.39 -40.25 15.67
CA LYS A 54 -16.70 -39.90 14.42
C LYS A 54 -17.33 -38.63 13.84
N LEU A 55 -16.66 -37.50 14.04
CA LEU A 55 -17.07 -36.22 13.48
C LEU A 55 -16.63 -36.13 12.00
N SER A 56 -17.55 -35.76 11.11
CA SER A 56 -17.26 -35.63 9.67
C SER A 56 -16.56 -34.31 9.36
N GLU A 57 -15.88 -34.23 8.22
CA GLU A 57 -15.26 -32.97 7.78
C GLU A 57 -16.28 -31.86 7.56
N ASP A 58 -17.45 -32.21 6.99
CA ASP A 58 -18.57 -31.30 6.77
C ASP A 58 -19.09 -30.65 8.07
N TYR A 59 -18.93 -31.34 9.21
CA TYR A 59 -19.33 -30.83 10.52
C TYR A 59 -18.50 -29.61 10.96
N TRP A 60 -17.23 -29.57 10.56
CA TRP A 60 -16.30 -28.48 10.86
C TRP A 60 -16.30 -27.38 9.79
N ARG A 61 -16.73 -27.69 8.56
CA ARG A 61 -16.68 -26.77 7.42
C ARG A 61 -17.97 -25.97 7.16
N ARG A 62 -19.16 -26.57 7.36
CA ARG A 62 -20.44 -25.94 6.97
C ARG A 62 -20.95 -24.96 8.04
N GLU A 63 -21.57 -23.87 7.58
CA GLU A 63 -22.20 -22.86 8.44
C GLU A 63 -23.49 -23.38 9.08
N GLY A 64 -23.77 -22.93 10.31
CA GLY A 64 -24.89 -23.42 11.12
C GLY A 64 -24.67 -24.80 11.73
N ARG A 65 -23.42 -25.26 11.84
CA ARG A 65 -23.03 -26.48 12.55
C ARG A 65 -22.21 -26.11 13.79
N GLN A 66 -22.45 -26.82 14.89
CA GLN A 66 -21.78 -26.58 16.17
C GLN A 66 -20.24 -26.59 16.05
N GLY A 67 -19.67 -27.48 15.23
CA GLY A 67 -18.22 -27.56 15.02
C GLY A 67 -17.63 -26.26 14.46
N LYS A 68 -18.21 -25.72 13.38
CA LYS A 68 -17.79 -24.45 12.78
C LYS A 68 -18.00 -23.27 13.74
N GLU A 69 -19.16 -23.20 14.39
CA GLU A 69 -19.45 -22.13 15.36
C GLU A 69 -18.46 -22.10 16.53
N THR A 70 -18.00 -23.27 16.97
CA THR A 70 -17.02 -23.38 18.07
C THR A 70 -15.64 -22.90 17.63
N ILE A 71 -15.22 -23.25 16.41
CA ILE A 71 -13.96 -22.75 15.82
C ILE A 71 -14.03 -21.23 15.62
N ASP A 72 -15.14 -20.71 15.09
CA ASP A 72 -15.30 -19.27 14.85
C ASP A 72 -15.32 -18.49 16.16
N LYS A 73 -15.96 -19.02 17.22
CA LYS A 73 -15.89 -18.45 18.57
C LYS A 73 -14.46 -18.45 19.11
N ALA A 74 -13.73 -19.56 18.96
CA ALA A 74 -12.34 -19.65 19.40
C ALA A 74 -11.47 -18.64 18.64
N ASN A 75 -11.61 -18.53 17.32
CA ASN A 75 -10.86 -17.58 16.50
C ASN A 75 -11.15 -16.13 16.87
N LYS A 76 -12.41 -15.77 17.18
CA LYS A 76 -12.76 -14.43 17.70
C LYS A 76 -12.10 -14.16 19.06
N LEU A 77 -12.06 -15.15 19.94
CA LEU A 77 -11.33 -15.04 21.21
C LEU A 77 -9.81 -14.86 20.96
N TYR A 78 -9.25 -15.57 19.99
CA TYR A 78 -7.86 -15.34 19.58
C TYR A 78 -7.66 -13.91 19.06
N GLU A 79 -8.48 -13.42 18.14
CA GLU A 79 -8.39 -12.04 17.64
C GLU A 79 -8.43 -11.01 18.77
N THR A 80 -9.40 -11.12 19.69
CA THR A 80 -9.48 -10.18 20.83
C THR A 80 -8.26 -10.26 21.75
N THR A 81 -7.68 -11.44 21.95
CA THR A 81 -6.46 -11.58 22.76
C THR A 81 -5.20 -11.12 22.03
N PHE A 82 -5.12 -11.22 20.70
CA PHE A 82 -4.00 -10.68 19.91
C PHE A 82 -4.08 -9.16 19.77
N ILE A 83 -5.28 -8.59 19.56
CA ILE A 83 -5.50 -7.14 19.47
C ILE A 83 -5.25 -6.46 20.83
N ASN A 84 -5.65 -7.10 21.94
CA ASN A 84 -5.37 -6.59 23.29
C ASN A 84 -3.96 -6.96 23.81
N LYS A 85 -3.17 -7.70 23.03
CA LYS A 85 -1.73 -7.85 23.22
C LYS A 85 -1.01 -6.85 22.31
N GLU A 86 -1.29 -5.55 22.50
CA GLU A 86 -0.19 -4.60 22.40
C GLU A 86 0.89 -5.12 23.34
N SER A 87 1.98 -5.58 22.74
CA SER A 87 3.26 -5.95 23.33
C SER A 87 3.38 -5.66 24.83
N LYS A 88 2.79 -6.52 25.66
CA LYS A 88 3.51 -6.99 26.84
C LYS A 88 4.49 -8.04 26.33
N ASP A 89 5.43 -7.59 25.50
CA ASP A 89 6.81 -8.02 25.68
C ASP A 89 7.10 -7.56 27.11
N ILE A 90 6.71 -8.40 28.07
CA ILE A 90 7.34 -8.37 29.38
C ILE A 90 8.77 -8.61 28.97
N ASP A 91 9.56 -7.55 28.98
CA ASP A 91 10.97 -7.67 28.80
C ASP A 91 11.43 -8.63 29.89
N VAL A 92 11.54 -9.90 29.54
CA VAL A 92 12.04 -10.94 30.43
C VAL A 92 13.54 -10.69 30.46
N TYR A 93 13.91 -9.67 31.24
CA TYR A 93 15.24 -9.46 31.73
C TYR A 93 15.43 -10.49 32.83
N ILE A 94 16.45 -11.32 32.70
CA ILE A 94 16.85 -12.19 33.79
C ILE A 94 17.62 -11.30 34.76
N ASP A 95 17.07 -11.02 35.94
CA ASP A 95 17.76 -10.26 36.97
C ASP A 95 19.03 -11.01 37.38
N THR A 96 20.17 -10.33 37.24
CA THR A 96 21.48 -10.90 37.51
C THR A 96 21.64 -11.28 38.97
N GLU A 97 21.05 -10.51 39.90
CA GLU A 97 21.12 -10.80 41.34
C GLU A 97 20.29 -12.04 41.68
N GLU A 98 19.07 -12.12 41.16
CA GLU A 98 18.21 -13.29 41.35
C GLU A 98 18.84 -14.56 40.75
N CYS A 99 19.48 -14.45 39.59
CA CYS A 99 20.14 -15.57 38.93
C CYS A 99 21.38 -16.04 39.72
N VAL A 100 22.18 -15.13 40.26
CA VAL A 100 23.32 -15.46 41.13
C VAL A 100 22.82 -16.12 42.41
N ASN A 101 21.82 -15.54 43.07
CA ASN A 101 21.29 -16.05 44.34
C ASN A 101 20.59 -17.41 44.19
N LYS A 102 19.88 -17.67 43.08
CA LYS A 102 19.21 -18.97 42.83
C LYS A 102 20.14 -20.05 42.32
N PHE A 103 21.08 -19.72 41.44
CA PHE A 103 21.85 -20.71 40.70
C PHE A 103 23.28 -20.88 41.17
N PHE A 104 23.85 -20.00 42.00
CA PHE A 104 25.25 -20.09 42.42
C PHE A 104 25.41 -20.65 43.83
N THR A 105 25.62 -21.97 43.95
CA THR A 105 25.94 -22.63 45.24
C THR A 105 27.44 -22.88 45.45
N GLY A 106 28.30 -22.27 44.62
CA GLY A 106 29.76 -22.42 44.65
C GLY A 106 30.32 -23.59 43.81
N LYS A 107 29.47 -24.40 43.17
CA LYS A 107 29.89 -25.51 42.28
C LYS A 107 30.16 -25.05 40.85
N ALA A 108 31.07 -25.72 40.14
CA ALA A 108 31.43 -25.37 38.76
C ALA A 108 30.30 -25.59 37.72
N SER A 109 29.37 -26.52 37.99
CA SER A 109 28.17 -26.77 37.15
C SER A 109 27.20 -25.59 37.13
N ASP A 110 27.10 -24.93 38.27
CA ASP A 110 26.17 -23.84 38.56
C ASP A 110 26.61 -22.55 37.88
N LYS A 111 27.92 -22.32 37.87
CA LYS A 111 28.56 -21.26 37.08
C LYS A 111 28.22 -21.36 35.59
N LYS A 112 28.21 -22.55 35.00
CA LYS A 112 27.85 -22.72 33.56
C LYS A 112 26.39 -22.39 33.28
N LYS A 113 25.47 -22.79 34.16
CA LYS A 113 24.03 -22.47 34.03
C LYS A 113 23.78 -20.96 34.14
N LEU A 114 24.45 -20.31 35.09
CA LEU A 114 24.38 -18.86 35.28
C LEU A 114 24.90 -18.11 34.04
N ILE A 115 26.06 -18.49 33.50
CA ILE A 115 26.62 -17.90 32.27
C ILE A 115 25.64 -18.07 31.09
N GLN A 116 25.01 -19.23 30.97
CA GLN A 116 24.06 -19.48 29.89
C GLN A 116 22.79 -18.64 30.02
N ALA A 117 22.29 -18.44 31.23
CA ALA A 117 21.16 -17.55 31.50
C ALA A 117 21.51 -16.09 31.17
N LEU A 118 22.68 -15.60 31.61
CA LEU A 118 23.13 -14.23 31.34
C LEU A 118 23.40 -13.97 29.85
N LYS A 119 23.88 -14.97 29.09
CA LYS A 119 24.04 -14.86 27.63
C LYS A 119 22.74 -14.56 26.88
N ILE A 120 21.58 -14.92 27.44
CA ILE A 120 20.29 -14.58 26.85
C ILE A 120 20.06 -13.06 26.90
N ASN A 121 20.41 -12.44 28.03
CA ASN A 121 20.34 -10.98 28.17
C ASN A 121 21.31 -10.28 27.21
N GLU A 122 22.55 -10.77 27.09
CA GLU A 122 23.52 -10.22 26.14
C GLU A 122 23.02 -10.28 24.69
N LYS A 123 22.43 -11.42 24.28
CA LYS A 123 21.89 -11.59 22.94
C LYS A 123 20.69 -10.66 22.70
N LYS A 124 19.81 -10.51 23.69
CA LYS A 124 18.69 -9.56 23.63
C LYS A 124 19.17 -8.13 23.53
N ALA A 125 20.15 -7.72 24.34
CA ALA A 125 20.73 -6.38 24.30
C ALA A 125 21.37 -6.07 22.93
N ARG A 126 22.11 -7.03 22.35
CA ARG A 126 22.67 -6.88 21.00
C ARG A 126 21.59 -6.71 19.93
N ASN A 127 20.52 -7.49 20.02
CA ASN A 127 19.41 -7.38 19.08
C ASN A 127 18.65 -6.06 19.24
N SER A 128 18.44 -5.61 20.49
CA SER A 128 17.83 -4.31 20.79
C SER A 128 18.65 -3.17 20.19
N ASN A 129 19.98 -3.16 20.39
CA ASN A 129 20.84 -2.15 19.78
C ASN A 129 20.77 -2.15 18.25
N LYS A 130 20.75 -3.33 17.60
CA LYS A 130 20.58 -3.43 16.14
C LYS A 130 19.23 -2.89 15.67
N LEU A 131 18.16 -3.17 16.42
CA LEU A 131 16.83 -2.66 16.11
C LEU A 131 16.78 -1.13 16.31
N SER A 132 17.38 -0.60 17.37
CA SER A 132 17.49 0.84 17.60
C SER A 132 18.24 1.56 16.48
N MET A 133 19.36 1.00 16.00
CA MET A 133 20.07 1.54 14.83
C MET A 133 19.17 1.56 13.59
N LYS A 134 18.47 0.45 13.31
CA LYS A 134 17.52 0.39 12.18
C LYS A 134 16.38 1.40 12.31
N ILE A 135 15.87 1.62 13.51
CA ILE A 135 14.83 2.62 13.76
C ILE A 135 15.37 4.02 13.45
N GLU A 136 16.61 4.31 13.84
CA GLU A 136 17.23 5.60 13.57
C GLU A 136 17.46 5.81 12.07
N ASP A 137 17.98 4.80 11.36
CA ASP A 137 18.15 4.82 9.90
C ASP A 137 16.80 5.06 9.18
N LEU A 138 15.75 4.36 9.63
CA LEU A 138 14.40 4.52 9.06
C LEU A 138 13.83 5.90 9.34
N LYS A 139 14.03 6.46 10.53
CA LYS A 139 13.61 7.83 10.87
C LYS A 139 14.32 8.85 10.00
N GLN A 140 15.62 8.68 9.79
CA GLN A 140 16.41 9.57 8.94
C GLN A 140 15.97 9.47 7.47
N GLY A 141 15.71 8.25 6.97
CA GLY A 141 15.14 8.03 5.64
C GLY A 141 13.78 8.71 5.47
N LEU A 142 12.89 8.58 6.47
CA LEU A 142 11.57 9.20 6.47
C LEU A 142 11.67 10.72 6.48
N PHE A 143 12.57 11.29 7.28
CA PHE A 143 12.84 12.72 7.31
C PHE A 143 13.29 13.23 5.93
N ASN A 144 14.26 12.57 5.31
CA ASN A 144 14.78 12.94 3.99
C ASN A 144 13.68 12.87 2.91
N GLU A 145 12.83 11.85 2.96
CA GLU A 145 11.73 11.70 1.99
C GLU A 145 10.66 12.77 2.17
N LYS A 146 10.36 13.15 3.43
CA LYS A 146 9.48 14.29 3.72
C LYS A 146 10.05 15.61 3.21
N GLU A 147 11.35 15.86 3.37
CA GLU A 147 11.98 17.06 2.80
C GLU A 147 11.91 17.09 1.28
N LYS A 148 12.13 15.95 0.61
CA LYS A 148 11.97 15.86 -0.85
C LYS A 148 10.54 16.14 -1.28
N SER A 149 9.55 15.57 -0.57
CA SER A 149 8.12 15.83 -0.85
C SER A 149 7.82 17.32 -0.78
N LYS A 150 8.27 18.01 0.29
CA LYS A 150 8.08 19.46 0.44
C LYS A 150 8.73 20.26 -0.70
N LYS A 151 9.94 19.88 -1.13
CA LYS A 151 10.63 20.52 -2.25
C LYS A 151 9.86 20.34 -3.57
N LEU A 152 9.32 19.14 -3.80
CA LEU A 152 8.51 18.83 -4.98
C LEU A 152 7.18 19.59 -4.95
N GLU A 153 6.50 19.65 -3.81
CA GLU A 153 5.27 20.44 -3.63
C GLU A 153 5.51 21.92 -3.96
N ALA A 154 6.59 22.52 -3.43
CA ALA A 154 6.95 23.90 -3.74
C ALA A 154 7.25 24.12 -5.24
N LEU A 155 7.91 23.15 -5.89
CA LEU A 155 8.20 23.21 -7.33
C LEU A 155 6.91 23.13 -8.15
N VAL A 156 5.99 22.23 -7.78
CA VAL A 156 4.67 22.12 -8.42
C VAL A 156 3.86 23.40 -8.26
N GLU A 157 3.84 24.01 -7.07
CA GLU A 157 3.19 25.30 -6.86
C GLU A 157 3.81 26.40 -7.74
N GLN A 158 5.15 26.44 -7.85
CA GLN A 158 5.84 27.38 -8.72
C GLN A 158 5.44 27.19 -10.19
N GLN A 159 5.42 25.95 -10.67
CA GLN A 159 4.99 25.61 -12.03
C GLN A 159 3.52 26.00 -12.28
N GLN A 160 2.63 25.72 -11.33
CA GLN A 160 1.21 26.11 -11.44
C GLN A 160 1.05 27.63 -11.53
N ARG A 161 1.80 28.40 -10.71
CA ARG A 161 1.79 29.87 -10.78
C ARG A 161 2.27 30.37 -12.14
N ILE A 162 3.32 29.76 -12.68
CA ILE A 162 3.87 30.08 -14.00
C ILE A 162 2.84 29.76 -15.11
N LEU A 163 2.18 28.60 -15.06
CA LEU A 163 1.15 28.24 -16.03
C LEU A 163 -0.08 29.17 -15.93
N PHE A 164 -0.44 29.59 -14.73
CA PHE A 164 -1.53 30.54 -14.53
C PHE A 164 -1.17 31.94 -15.04
N SER A 165 0.08 32.39 -14.86
CA SER A 165 0.55 33.65 -15.44
C SER A 165 0.56 33.59 -16.97
N TRP A 166 0.92 32.45 -17.55
CA TRP A 166 0.78 32.18 -18.99
C TRP A 166 -0.65 32.31 -19.49
N TYR A 167 -1.57 31.64 -18.81
CA TYR A 167 -2.98 31.68 -19.14
C TYR A 167 -3.52 33.12 -19.07
N ASN A 168 -3.18 33.88 -18.02
CA ASN A 168 -3.62 35.27 -17.90
C ASN A 168 -2.97 36.20 -18.92
N ALA A 169 -1.69 36.02 -19.25
CA ALA A 169 -1.01 36.81 -20.27
C ALA A 169 -1.65 36.60 -21.65
N SER A 170 -2.09 35.38 -21.93
CA SER A 170 -2.71 35.01 -23.20
C SER A 170 -4.13 35.52 -23.43
N LEU A 171 -4.82 35.89 -22.35
CA LEU A 171 -6.18 36.44 -22.40
C LEU A 171 -6.21 37.90 -22.86
N LYS A 172 -5.07 38.62 -22.82
CA LYS A 172 -4.98 39.99 -23.34
C LYS A 172 -4.97 39.95 -24.88
N SER A 173 -5.87 40.70 -25.51
CA SER A 173 -6.06 40.68 -26.98
C SER A 173 -4.84 41.09 -27.80
N GLU A 174 -3.88 41.77 -27.19
CA GLU A 174 -2.63 42.23 -27.83
C GLU A 174 -1.59 41.10 -27.99
N VAL A 175 -1.70 40.00 -27.23
CA VAL A 175 -0.76 38.87 -27.33
C VAL A 175 -1.52 37.53 -27.18
N PRO A 176 -2.13 37.01 -28.25
CA PRO A 176 -2.77 35.69 -28.19
C PRO A 176 -1.76 34.61 -27.79
N LEU A 177 -2.21 33.58 -27.07
CA LEU A 177 -1.39 32.45 -26.58
C LEU A 177 -0.48 31.84 -27.65
N ILE A 178 -1.00 31.78 -28.89
CA ILE A 178 -0.27 31.35 -30.07
C ILE A 178 0.97 32.20 -30.33
N ASN A 179 0.91 33.53 -30.16
CA ASN A 179 2.06 34.41 -30.36
C ASN A 179 3.08 34.25 -29.23
N LEU A 180 2.66 34.10 -27.96
CA LEU A 180 3.59 33.83 -26.84
C LEU A 180 4.38 32.52 -27.02
N VAL A 181 3.79 31.52 -27.67
CA VAL A 181 4.38 30.19 -27.94
C VAL A 181 4.96 30.09 -29.37
N THR A 182 4.92 31.14 -30.20
CA THR A 182 5.50 31.08 -31.57
C THR A 182 6.42 32.23 -31.94
N THR A 183 6.51 33.30 -31.15
CA THR A 183 7.35 34.46 -31.50
C THR A 183 8.78 34.34 -30.96
N GLY A 184 9.64 33.69 -31.75
CA GLY A 184 11.08 33.97 -31.80
C GLY A 184 11.46 35.24 -32.57
N LYS A 185 10.48 36.07 -33.02
CA LYS A 185 10.76 37.28 -33.83
C LYS A 185 10.19 38.61 -33.33
N SER A 186 9.25 38.61 -32.39
CA SER A 186 8.85 39.80 -31.66
C SER A 186 8.98 39.49 -30.18
N ARG A 187 10.16 39.75 -29.63
CA ARG A 187 10.47 39.64 -28.20
C ARG A 187 9.55 40.58 -27.43
N HIS A 188 8.38 40.08 -27.06
CA HIS A 188 7.51 40.81 -26.17
C HIS A 188 8.14 40.73 -24.77
N PRO A 189 8.31 41.85 -24.04
CA PRO A 189 9.01 41.87 -22.73
C PRO A 189 8.46 40.86 -21.71
N MET A 190 7.20 40.47 -21.87
CA MET A 190 6.54 39.44 -21.05
C MET A 190 7.12 38.03 -21.26
N VAL A 191 7.61 37.71 -22.46
CA VAL A 191 8.25 36.41 -22.78
C VAL A 191 9.66 36.36 -22.22
N ASP A 192 10.40 37.48 -22.28
CA ASP A 192 11.73 37.58 -21.68
C ASP A 192 11.70 37.44 -20.16
N LEU A 193 10.80 38.18 -19.50
CA LEU A 193 10.55 38.03 -18.06
C LEU A 193 10.11 36.61 -17.70
N PHE A 194 9.44 35.91 -18.61
CA PHE A 194 9.02 34.53 -18.40
C PHE A 194 10.19 33.54 -18.43
N PHE A 195 11.05 33.56 -19.45
CA PHE A 195 12.17 32.62 -19.51
C PHE A 195 13.16 32.86 -18.36
N GLU A 196 13.31 34.12 -17.93
CA GLU A 196 14.10 34.50 -16.75
C GLU A 196 13.50 34.00 -15.42
N THR A 197 12.17 33.85 -15.33
CA THR A 197 11.50 33.41 -14.08
C THR A 197 11.21 31.91 -14.04
N ALA A 198 11.04 31.26 -15.19
CA ALA A 198 10.71 29.84 -15.30
C ALA A 198 11.94 28.92 -15.37
N PHE A 199 13.08 29.44 -15.83
CA PHE A 199 14.31 28.66 -15.97
C PHE A 199 15.44 29.30 -15.18
N THR A 200 16.22 28.48 -14.46
CA THR A 200 17.45 28.91 -13.77
C THR A 200 18.48 29.46 -14.77
N ASN A 201 18.45 28.96 -16.01
CA ASN A 201 19.22 29.49 -17.14
C ASN A 201 18.26 29.77 -18.30
N SER A 202 17.90 31.06 -18.45
CA SER A 202 16.98 31.55 -19.49
C SER A 202 17.42 31.15 -20.91
N ILE A 203 18.74 31.14 -21.17
CA ILE A 203 19.33 30.84 -22.49
C ILE A 203 19.09 29.38 -22.88
N GLU A 204 19.27 28.43 -21.97
CA GLU A 204 19.04 27.00 -22.23
C GLU A 204 17.55 26.71 -22.53
N GLY A 205 16.65 27.45 -21.87
CA GLY A 205 15.22 27.39 -22.16
C GLY A 205 14.91 27.83 -23.59
N TYR A 206 15.53 28.91 -24.05
CA TYR A 206 15.39 29.40 -25.43
C TYR A 206 15.96 28.43 -26.46
N GLU A 207 17.13 27.84 -26.20
CA GLU A 207 17.76 26.87 -27.10
C GLU A 207 16.88 25.64 -27.33
N LYS A 208 16.42 25.00 -26.25
CA LYS A 208 15.52 23.82 -26.34
C LYS A 208 14.19 24.13 -27.01
N PHE A 209 13.69 25.35 -26.83
CA PHE A 209 12.47 25.80 -27.45
C PHE A 209 12.61 25.99 -28.97
N GLU A 210 13.72 26.57 -29.43
CA GLU A 210 14.02 26.69 -30.86
C GLU A 210 14.34 25.33 -31.49
N GLU A 211 15.00 24.42 -30.78
CA GLU A 211 15.21 23.02 -31.22
C GLU A 211 13.88 22.29 -31.46
N TYR A 212 12.96 22.35 -30.49
CA TYR A 212 11.62 21.76 -30.64
C TYR A 212 10.87 22.35 -31.84
N ARG A 213 10.97 23.67 -32.03
CA ARG A 213 10.35 24.36 -33.15
C ARG A 213 10.91 23.90 -34.50
N GLY A 214 12.24 23.75 -34.60
CA GLY A 214 12.92 23.25 -35.79
C GLY A 214 12.41 21.87 -36.20
N ILE A 215 12.19 20.99 -35.22
CA ILE A 215 11.64 19.63 -35.43
C ILE A 215 10.18 19.68 -35.91
N THR A 216 9.33 20.52 -35.31
CA THR A 216 7.93 20.66 -35.75
C THR A 216 7.80 21.25 -37.16
N LYS A 217 8.61 22.25 -37.53
CA LYS A 217 8.58 22.80 -38.90
C LYS A 217 9.02 21.79 -39.95
N TYR A 218 10.02 20.97 -39.65
CA TYR A 218 10.46 19.90 -40.54
C TYR A 218 9.37 18.85 -40.76
N ASN A 219 8.59 18.53 -39.73
CA ASN A 219 7.46 17.60 -39.83
C ASN A 219 6.24 18.21 -40.58
N ASP A 220 6.00 19.51 -40.45
CA ASP A 220 4.95 20.21 -41.21
C ASP A 220 5.32 20.31 -42.70
N GLU A 221 6.59 20.56 -43.05
CA GLU A 221 7.08 20.57 -44.44
C GLU A 221 7.03 19.18 -45.10
N ILE A 222 7.26 18.11 -44.34
CA ILE A 222 7.08 16.72 -44.83
C ILE A 222 5.60 16.41 -45.06
N ASN A 223 4.70 16.90 -44.22
CA ASN A 223 3.26 16.67 -44.37
C ASN A 223 2.63 17.53 -45.49
N ASP A 224 3.16 18.71 -45.81
CA ASP A 224 2.68 19.53 -46.94
C ASP A 224 3.05 18.95 -48.31
N SER A 225 4.06 18.07 -48.37
CA SER A 225 4.42 17.32 -49.58
C SER A 225 3.48 16.15 -49.89
N ASN A 226 2.66 15.73 -48.93
CA ASN A 226 1.58 14.77 -49.11
C ASN A 226 0.24 15.51 -49.10
N GLN A 227 -0.23 15.93 -50.27
CA GLN A 227 -1.60 16.41 -50.48
C GLN A 227 -2.63 15.41 -49.91
N ASN A 228 -3.06 15.65 -48.69
CA ASN A 228 -4.37 15.26 -48.20
C ASN A 228 -5.02 16.52 -47.63
N VAL A 229 -5.53 17.35 -48.54
CA VAL A 229 -6.48 18.40 -48.21
C VAL A 229 -7.71 17.72 -47.64
N VAL A 230 -7.75 17.51 -46.32
CA VAL A 230 -9.01 17.32 -45.62
C VAL A 230 -9.69 18.68 -45.62
N VAL A 231 -10.46 18.94 -46.68
CA VAL A 231 -11.44 20.03 -46.69
C VAL A 231 -12.30 19.82 -45.45
N PRO A 232 -12.40 20.79 -44.51
CA PRO A 232 -13.29 20.65 -43.39
C PRO A 232 -14.72 20.49 -43.92
N ILE A 233 -15.30 19.30 -43.77
CA ILE A 233 -16.72 19.04 -44.01
C ILE A 233 -17.50 19.73 -42.88
N ARG A 234 -17.58 21.05 -42.94
CA ARG A 234 -18.61 21.85 -42.29
C ARG A 234 -18.98 22.95 -43.26
N LYS A 235 -19.93 22.66 -44.14
CA LYS A 235 -20.73 23.73 -44.75
C LYS A 235 -21.29 24.56 -43.60
N ASN A 236 -20.85 25.81 -43.53
CA ASN A 236 -21.29 26.77 -42.53
C ASN A 236 -22.82 26.85 -42.62
N ARG A 237 -23.57 26.61 -41.52
CA ARG A 237 -25.05 26.57 -41.52
C ARG A 237 -25.66 27.81 -42.19
N LEU A 238 -24.99 28.95 -42.09
CA LEU A 238 -25.35 30.20 -42.75
C LEU A 238 -25.38 30.11 -44.29
N LYS A 239 -24.45 29.36 -44.92
CA LYS A 239 -24.43 29.17 -46.39
C LYS A 239 -25.55 28.25 -46.89
N GLN A 240 -25.91 27.22 -46.10
CA GLN A 240 -27.06 26.36 -46.43
C GLN A 240 -28.39 27.11 -46.33
N ILE A 241 -28.50 28.02 -45.36
CA ILE A 241 -29.70 28.86 -45.22
C ILE A 241 -29.80 29.83 -46.39
N THR A 242 -28.71 30.50 -46.79
CA THR A 242 -28.74 31.42 -47.95
C THR A 242 -29.06 30.72 -49.27
N GLU A 243 -28.51 29.52 -49.53
CA GLU A 243 -28.82 28.74 -50.74
C GLU A 243 -30.27 28.23 -50.77
N GLN A 244 -30.89 27.96 -49.61
CA GLN A 244 -32.30 27.57 -49.54
C GLN A 244 -33.27 28.75 -49.77
N TYR A 245 -32.84 29.98 -49.47
CA TYR A 245 -33.64 31.18 -49.73
C TYR A 245 -33.55 31.67 -51.17
N GLU A 246 -32.43 31.45 -51.86
CA GLU A 246 -32.28 31.83 -53.27
C GLU A 246 -33.03 30.88 -54.22
N ASN A 247 -33.14 29.58 -53.89
CA ASN A 247 -33.91 28.61 -54.70
C ASN A 247 -35.43 28.65 -54.49
N LYS A 248 -35.94 29.61 -53.72
CA LYS A 248 -37.39 29.81 -53.46
C LYS A 248 -37.94 31.14 -53.99
N LYS A 249 -37.20 31.84 -54.84
CA LYS A 249 -37.70 32.99 -55.61
C LYS A 249 -37.99 32.61 -57.05
#